data_AF-A0A563U3C0-F1
#
_entry.id   AF-A0A563U3C0-F1
#
_cell.length_a   1.000
_cell.length_b   1.000
_cell.length_c   1.000
_cell.angle_alpha   90.00
_cell.angle_beta   90.00
_cell.angle_gamma   90.00
#
_symmetry.space_group_name_H-M   'P 1'
#
loop_
_entity.id
_entity.type
_entity.pdbx_description
1 polymer ?
#
loop_
_entity_poly.entity_id
_entity_poly.type
_entity_poly.pdbx_seq_one_letter_code
_entity_poly.pdbx_strand_id
1 'polypeptide(L)'
;MITTTLADTKQTTWAEVFSTTQGAIFQSDEDRCWYVNFAGKLAKFDYRCLLKLKKAVYNVNIEEKLLSSAKDPDLEIIFICACDHTYILSILQIIALKEILEGTFVMLQLNSIIHDKLYRAAF
;
A
#
# COMPACT_ATOMS: atom_id res chain seq x y z
N MET A 1 -24.41 -26.43 32.36
CA MET A 1 -24.74 -26.31 30.92
C MET A 1 -24.25 -24.96 30.47
N ILE A 2 -23.18 -24.92 29.67
CA ILE A 2 -22.56 -23.69 29.16
C ILE A 2 -23.03 -23.54 27.72
N THR A 3 -23.86 -22.54 27.45
CA THR A 3 -24.28 -22.18 26.10
C THR A 3 -23.37 -21.05 25.64
N THR A 4 -22.31 -21.39 24.91
CA THR A 4 -21.52 -20.40 24.17
C THR A 4 -22.23 -20.16 22.85
N THR A 5 -22.98 -19.06 22.74
CA THR A 5 -23.42 -18.55 21.44
C THR A 5 -22.18 -18.06 20.70
N LEU A 6 -21.77 -18.81 19.69
CA LEU A 6 -20.80 -18.38 18.70
C LEU A 6 -21.38 -17.16 18.00
N ALA A 7 -20.86 -15.98 18.33
CA ALA A 7 -21.05 -14.79 17.52
C ALA A 7 -20.37 -15.06 16.18
N ASP A 8 -21.17 -15.11 15.12
CA ASP A 8 -20.74 -15.26 13.75
C ASP A 8 -20.01 -13.96 13.36
N THR A 9 -18.72 -13.88 13.67
CA THR A 9 -17.86 -12.79 13.22
C THR A 9 -17.64 -12.98 11.73
N LYS A 10 -18.36 -12.19 10.92
CA LYS A 10 -18.06 -11.98 9.50
C LYS A 10 -16.58 -11.60 9.37
N GLN A 11 -15.74 -12.56 9.09
CA GLN A 11 -14.31 -12.37 8.94
C GLN A 11 -14.10 -11.63 7.62
N THR A 12 -13.98 -10.31 7.62
CA THR A 12 -13.46 -9.58 6.47
C THR A 12 -12.02 -10.04 6.25
N THR A 13 -11.84 -11.03 5.39
CA THR A 13 -10.53 -11.65 5.09
C THR A 13 -9.76 -10.71 4.18
N TRP A 14 -9.17 -9.67 4.74
CA TRP A 14 -8.15 -8.90 4.04
C TRP A 14 -6.91 -9.78 3.90
N ALA A 15 -6.51 -10.05 2.66
CA ALA A 15 -5.31 -10.80 2.35
C ALA A 15 -4.11 -9.85 2.42
N GLU A 16 -3.11 -10.16 3.24
CA GLU A 16 -1.86 -9.41 3.25
C GLU A 16 -1.14 -9.62 1.91
N VAL A 17 -0.81 -8.52 1.23
CA VAL A 17 -0.07 -8.55 -0.05
C VAL A 17 1.43 -8.40 0.21
N PHE A 18 1.78 -7.43 1.06
CA PHE A 18 3.16 -7.16 1.45
C PHE A 18 3.20 -6.35 2.74
N SER A 19 4.13 -6.67 3.63
CA SER A 19 4.33 -5.98 4.90
C SER A 19 5.81 -5.77 5.21
N THR A 20 6.09 -4.68 5.93
CA THR A 20 7.38 -4.39 6.54
C THR A 20 7.15 -3.96 7.99
N THR A 21 8.23 -3.67 8.72
CA THR A 21 8.14 -3.14 10.09
C THR A 21 7.44 -1.78 10.18
N GLN A 22 7.36 -1.03 9.06
CA GLN A 22 6.82 0.32 9.02
C GLN A 22 5.36 0.39 8.54
N GLY A 23 4.83 -0.68 7.94
CA GLY A 23 3.47 -0.71 7.43
C GLY A 23 3.17 -1.93 6.57
N ALA A 24 1.94 -2.00 6.07
CA ALA A 24 1.47 -3.14 5.28
C ALA A 24 0.40 -2.72 4.28
N ILE A 25 0.31 -3.45 3.17
CA ILE A 25 -0.77 -3.34 2.20
C ILE A 25 -1.55 -4.65 2.16
N PHE A 26 -2.86 -4.52 2.26
CA PHE A 26 -3.81 -5.62 2.22
C PHE A 26 -4.72 -5.49 0.99
N GLN A 27 -5.18 -6.61 0.48
CA GLN A 27 -6.16 -6.72 -0.58
C GLN A 27 -7.49 -7.20 0.00
N SER A 28 -8.59 -6.57 -0.41
CA SER A 28 -9.95 -7.04 -0.14
C SER A 28 -10.63 -7.33 -1.47
N ASP A 29 -10.91 -8.60 -1.72
CA ASP A 29 -11.63 -9.03 -2.93
C ASP A 29 -13.11 -8.65 -2.88
N GLU A 30 -13.71 -8.65 -1.68
CA GLU A 30 -15.10 -8.23 -1.46
C GLU A 30 -15.29 -6.74 -1.83
N ASP A 31 -14.35 -5.89 -1.40
CA ASP A 31 -14.39 -4.46 -1.67
C ASP A 31 -13.77 -4.06 -3.03
N ARG A 32 -13.07 -5.00 -3.68
CA ARG A 32 -12.23 -4.76 -4.88
C ARG A 32 -11.27 -3.57 -4.69
N CYS A 33 -10.62 -3.53 -3.52
CA CYS A 33 -9.72 -2.44 -3.15
C CYS A 33 -8.51 -2.93 -2.35
N TRP A 34 -7.57 -2.02 -2.17
CA TRP A 34 -6.40 -2.18 -1.32
C TRP A 34 -6.49 -1.29 -0.10
N TYR A 35 -6.13 -1.83 1.04
CA TYR A 35 -5.99 -1.09 2.28
C TYR A 35 -4.51 -0.88 2.57
N VAL A 36 -4.09 0.38 2.64
CA VAL A 36 -2.71 0.76 2.96
C VAL A 36 -2.69 1.20 4.41
N ASN A 37 -2.04 0.40 5.26
CA ASN A 37 -1.76 0.74 6.65
C ASN A 37 -0.35 1.32 6.75
N PHE A 38 -0.23 2.63 6.91
CA PHE A 38 1.05 3.31 6.95
C PHE A 38 0.99 4.60 7.78
N ALA A 39 2.05 4.88 8.54
CA ALA A 39 2.18 6.09 9.37
C ALA A 39 0.96 6.37 10.28
N GLY A 40 0.38 5.31 10.88
CA GLY A 40 -0.79 5.41 11.76
C GLY A 40 -2.12 5.67 11.05
N LYS A 41 -2.15 5.62 9.71
CA LYS A 41 -3.34 5.79 8.90
C LYS A 41 -3.65 4.52 8.11
N LEU A 42 -4.89 4.07 8.19
CA LEU A 42 -5.45 3.03 7.32
C LEU A 42 -6.29 3.70 6.23
N ALA A 43 -5.87 3.58 4.98
CA ALA A 43 -6.50 4.26 3.85
C ALA A 43 -6.90 3.26 2.76
N LYS A 44 -8.06 3.50 2.13
CA LYS A 44 -8.64 2.63 1.10
C LYS A 44 -8.31 3.19 -0.28
N PHE A 45 -7.81 2.32 -1.16
CA PHE A 45 -7.42 2.67 -2.51
C PHE A 45 -8.03 1.69 -3.51
N ASP A 46 -8.66 2.20 -4.57
CA ASP A 46 -8.85 1.39 -5.76
C ASP A 46 -7.50 1.20 -6.49
N TYR A 47 -7.45 0.31 -7.48
CA TYR A 47 -6.21 0.02 -8.20
C TYR A 47 -5.61 1.27 -8.85
N ARG A 48 -6.45 2.14 -9.39
CA ARG A 48 -6.04 3.35 -10.10
C ARG A 48 -5.43 4.38 -9.15
N CYS A 49 -6.02 4.57 -7.96
CA CYS A 49 -5.48 5.46 -6.94
C CYS A 49 -4.21 4.87 -6.32
N LEU A 50 -4.11 3.55 -6.15
CA LEU A 50 -2.87 2.90 -5.71
C LEU A 50 -1.72 3.12 -6.72
N LEU A 51 -2.00 3.03 -8.02
CA LEU A 51 -1.03 3.38 -9.07
C LEU A 51 -0.64 4.86 -9.05
N LYS A 52 -1.58 5.77 -8.79
CA LYS A 52 -1.29 7.20 -8.64
C LYS A 52 -0.44 7.47 -7.40
N LEU A 53 -0.72 6.81 -6.28
CA LEU A 53 0.10 6.86 -5.06
C LEU A 53 1.53 6.44 -5.39
N LYS A 54 1.71 5.28 -6.05
CA LYS A 54 3.04 4.82 -6.50
C LYS A 54 3.78 5.90 -7.30
N LYS A 55 3.14 6.45 -8.32
CA LYS A 55 3.76 7.48 -9.17
C LYS A 55 4.13 8.73 -8.37
N ALA A 56 3.23 9.21 -7.51
CA ALA A 56 3.48 10.40 -6.69
C ALA A 56 4.66 10.19 -5.74
N VAL A 57 4.69 9.06 -5.04
CA VAL A 57 5.78 8.70 -4.12
C VAL A 57 7.09 8.55 -4.88
N TYR A 58 7.10 7.87 -6.04
CA TYR A 58 8.32 7.63 -6.81
C TYR A 58 8.93 8.90 -7.38
N ASN A 59 8.09 9.86 -7.80
CA ASN A 59 8.52 11.14 -8.33
C ASN A 59 9.22 12.04 -7.29
N VAL A 60 9.10 11.74 -5.99
CA VAL A 60 9.87 12.45 -4.97
C VAL A 60 11.35 12.13 -5.16
N ASN A 61 12.12 13.17 -5.54
CA ASN A 61 13.57 13.13 -5.65
C ASN A 61 14.19 13.24 -4.24
N ILE A 62 14.52 12.08 -3.67
CA ILE A 62 15.07 11.99 -2.32
C ILE A 62 16.50 12.56 -2.27
N GLU A 63 17.31 12.33 -3.30
CA GLU A 63 18.70 12.80 -3.35
C GLU A 63 18.79 14.33 -3.34
N GLU A 64 17.97 14.97 -4.17
CA GLU A 64 17.89 16.43 -4.22
C GLU A 64 17.40 17.01 -2.89
N LYS A 65 16.41 16.37 -2.25
CA LYS A 65 15.93 16.78 -0.92
C LYS A 65 16.98 16.65 0.17
N LEU A 66 17.84 15.63 0.13
CA LEU A 66 18.91 15.43 1.10
C LEU A 66 20.10 16.37 0.87
N LEU A 67 20.39 16.74 -0.39
CA LEU A 67 21.49 17.63 -0.76
C LEU A 67 21.13 19.12 -0.67
N SER A 68 19.83 19.42 -0.64
CA SER A 68 19.30 20.77 -0.43
C SER A 68 19.77 21.33 0.92
N SER A 69 20.53 22.43 0.88
CA SER A 69 20.90 23.23 2.06
C SER A 69 19.86 24.31 2.40
N ALA A 70 18.72 24.32 1.68
CA ALA A 70 17.62 25.22 2.00
C ALA A 70 17.02 24.84 3.36
N LYS A 71 16.56 25.85 4.13
CA LYS A 71 15.80 25.66 5.38
C LYS A 71 14.38 25.13 5.11
N ASP A 72 14.25 24.19 4.19
CA ASP A 72 12.97 23.58 3.89
C ASP A 72 12.64 22.56 4.99
N PRO A 73 11.37 22.46 5.40
CA PRO A 73 10.96 21.49 6.39
C PRO A 73 11.20 20.07 5.86
N ASP A 74 11.60 19.14 6.74
CA ASP A 74 11.86 17.72 6.44
C ASP A 74 10.59 16.90 6.13
N LEU A 75 9.52 17.57 5.70
CA LEU A 75 8.20 17.01 5.46
C LEU A 75 7.76 17.26 4.02
N GLU A 76 7.14 16.24 3.43
CA GLU A 76 6.54 16.30 2.11
C GLU A 76 5.05 15.98 2.18
N ILE A 77 4.26 16.74 1.44
CA ILE A 77 2.83 16.50 1.30
C ILE A 77 2.59 15.71 0.02
N ILE A 78 2.10 14.48 0.15
CA ILE A 78 1.70 13.64 -0.98
C ILE A 78 0.18 13.68 -1.09
N PHE A 79 -0.30 14.34 -2.14
CA PHE A 79 -1.71 14.43 -2.49
C PHE A 79 -2.02 13.61 -3.75
N ILE A 80 -3.15 12.91 -3.74
CA ILE A 80 -3.60 12.09 -4.87
C ILE A 80 -4.94 12.65 -5.35
N CYS A 81 -4.98 13.23 -6.55
CA CYS A 81 -6.12 14.02 -7.03
C CYS A 81 -7.46 13.26 -7.22
N ALA A 82 -7.48 11.96 -6.95
CA ALA A 82 -8.67 11.12 -7.09
C ALA A 82 -9.03 10.35 -5.81
N CYS A 83 -8.36 10.63 -4.69
CA CYS A 83 -8.78 10.13 -3.39
C CYS A 83 -8.65 11.22 -2.33
N ASP A 84 -9.55 11.20 -1.34
CA ASP A 84 -9.54 12.12 -0.21
C ASP A 84 -8.44 11.74 0.82
N HIS A 85 -7.31 11.23 0.34
CA HIS A 85 -6.19 10.77 1.14
C HIS A 85 -4.96 11.61 0.85
N THR A 86 -4.61 12.44 1.82
CA THR A 86 -3.35 13.16 1.89
C THR A 86 -2.43 12.48 2.89
N TYR A 87 -1.14 12.41 2.57
CA TYR A 87 -0.09 12.06 3.52
C TYR A 87 0.83 13.24 3.74
N ILE A 88 1.27 13.41 4.97
CA ILE A 88 2.33 14.34 5.35
C ILE A 88 3.43 13.46 5.92
N LEU A 89 4.52 13.32 5.16
CA LEU A 89 5.54 12.31 5.41
C LEU A 89 6.91 12.93 5.55
N SER A 90 7.71 12.43 6.49
CA SER A 90 9.14 12.71 6.49
C SER A 90 9.86 11.99 5.36
N ILE A 91 11.08 12.41 5.02
CA ILE A 91 11.90 11.73 4.00
C ILE A 91 12.06 10.23 4.31
N LEU A 92 12.29 9.87 5.59
CA LEU A 92 12.39 8.47 6.02
C LEU A 92 11.08 7.70 5.78
N GLN A 93 9.93 8.34 6.04
CA GLN A 93 8.63 7.73 5.77
C GLN A 93 8.37 7.59 4.27
N ILE A 94 8.87 8.50 3.43
CA ILE A 94 8.77 8.38 1.98
C ILE A 94 9.58 7.16 1.50
N ILE A 95 10.79 6.96 2.04
CA ILE A 95 11.62 5.78 1.72
C ILE A 95 10.89 4.49 2.14
N ALA A 96 10.37 4.43 3.37
CA ALA A 96 9.62 3.27 3.84
C ALA A 96 8.35 3.01 3.01
N LEU A 97 7.65 4.07 2.58
CA LEU A 97 6.49 3.94 1.70
C LEU A 97 6.88 3.48 0.29
N LYS A 98 8.04 3.92 -0.24
CA LYS A 98 8.59 3.41 -1.50
C LYS A 98 8.82 1.91 -1.43
N GLU A 99 9.47 1.43 -0.37
CA GLU A 99 9.76 0.00 -0.16
C GLU A 99 8.48 -0.84 -0.11
N ILE A 100 7.47 -0.42 0.66
CA ILE A 100 6.20 -1.14 0.77
C ILE A 100 5.48 -1.19 -0.58
N LEU A 101 5.47 -0.08 -1.32
CA LEU A 101 4.87 -0.02 -2.65
C LEU A 101 5.63 -0.90 -3.65
N GLU A 102 6.97 -0.90 -3.63
CA GLU A 102 7.79 -1.78 -4.44
C GLU A 102 7.45 -3.25 -4.21
N GLY A 103 7.51 -3.70 -2.95
CA GLY A 103 7.18 -5.07 -2.58
C GLY A 103 5.77 -5.46 -2.99
N THR A 104 4.80 -4.58 -2.76
CA THR A 104 3.40 -4.80 -3.16
C THR A 104 3.27 -5.02 -4.67
N PHE A 105 3.84 -4.13 -5.49
CA PHE A 105 3.72 -4.25 -6.94
C PHE A 105 4.50 -5.45 -7.50
N VAL A 106 5.61 -5.84 -6.88
CA VAL A 106 6.32 -7.08 -7.21
C VAL A 106 5.44 -8.30 -6.89
N MET A 107 4.79 -8.35 -5.72
CA MET A 107 3.90 -9.46 -5.36
C MET A 107 2.70 -9.57 -6.30
N LEU A 108 2.10 -8.44 -6.69
CA LEU A 108 1.02 -8.44 -7.68
C LEU A 108 1.47 -8.93 -9.06
N GLN A 109 2.66 -8.52 -9.51
CA GLN A 109 3.23 -9.00 -10.77
C GLN A 109 3.55 -10.49 -10.70
N LEU A 110 4.13 -10.96 -9.60
CA LEU A 110 4.43 -12.36 -9.38
C LEU A 110 3.16 -13.21 -9.44
N ASN A 111 2.10 -12.78 -8.76
CA ASN A 111 0.81 -13.44 -8.81
C ASN A 111 0.27 -13.53 -10.25
N SER A 112 0.37 -12.44 -11.01
CA SER A 112 -0.02 -12.42 -12.43
C SER A 112 0.79 -13.40 -13.29
N ILE A 113 2.10 -13.50 -13.06
CA ILE A 113 2.99 -14.44 -13.80
C ILE A 113 2.62 -15.88 -13.45
N ILE A 114 2.42 -16.19 -12.17
CA ILE A 114 2.05 -17.53 -11.70
C ILE A 114 0.73 -17.95 -12.33
N HIS A 115 -0.28 -17.07 -12.31
CA HIS A 115 -1.55 -17.33 -12.98
C HIS A 115 -1.38 -17.54 -14.49
N ASP A 116 -0.61 -16.71 -15.20
CA ASP A 116 -0.37 -16.89 -16.63
C ASP A 116 0.30 -18.23 -16.95
N LYS A 117 1.30 -18.65 -16.15
CA LYS A 117 2.05 -19.89 -16.41
C LYS A 117 1.29 -21.14 -16.01
N LEU A 118 0.66 -21.16 -14.84
CA LEU A 118 -0.07 -22.34 -14.37
C LEU A 118 -1.33 -22.57 -15.19
N TYR A 119 -2.05 -21.51 -15.57
CA TYR A 119 -3.27 -21.65 -16.35
C TYR A 119 -3.01 -22.07 -17.80
N ARG A 120 -1.85 -21.67 -18.36
CA ARG A 120 -1.40 -22.15 -19.68
C ARG A 120 -0.86 -23.57 -19.69
N ALA A 121 -0.38 -24.09 -18.56
CA ALA A 121 0.13 -25.46 -18.47
C ALA A 121 -0.97 -26.50 -18.25
N ALA A 122 -2.15 -26.07 -17.79
CA ALA A 122 -3.31 -26.91 -17.53
C ALA A 122 -4.23 -27.14 -18.74
N PHE A 123 -3.96 -26.49 -19.88
CA PHE A 123 -4.69 -26.59 -21.15
C PHE A 123 -3.71 -26.65 -22.33
#